data_AF-A0A1H4XWH1-F1
#
_entry.id   AF-A0A1H4XWH1-F1
#
_cell.length_a   1.000
_cell.length_b   1.000
_cell.length_c   1.000
_cell.angle_alpha   90.00
_cell.angle_beta   90.00
_cell.angle_gamma   90.00
#
_symmetry.space_group_name_H-M   'P 1'
#
loop_
_entity.id
_entity.type
_entity.pdbx_description
1 polymer ?
#
loop_
_entity_poly.entity_id
_entity_poly.type
_entity_poly.pdbx_seq_one_letter_code
_entity_poly.pdbx_strand_id
1 'polypeptide(L)'
;MLRIIFSLIVILILISGCKSTDHFQPQDLDKIKIVLVDKSEQPSGTAYTFKLSNKSNYVIVENELYLSYPITSNNGLQRQGNKLKVEATGNKLNISPGNELMLNFFVPKEDYQGNQNLDPNHPDLEFKGYLGTLTDSNHFYKSGGLDYFSKTL
;
A
#
# COMPACT_ATOMS: atom_id res chain seq x y z
N MET A 1 -52.86 -18.57 20.16
CA MET A 1 -51.45 -18.97 20.35
C MET A 1 -50.67 -19.04 19.04
N LEU A 2 -51.09 -19.83 18.04
CA LEU A 2 -50.35 -20.00 16.77
C LEU A 2 -50.10 -18.69 15.97
N ARG A 3 -51.05 -17.74 16.00
CA ARG A 3 -50.90 -16.41 15.36
C ARG A 3 -49.85 -15.51 16.01
N ILE A 4 -49.62 -15.66 17.33
CA ILE A 4 -48.63 -14.87 18.08
C ILE A 4 -47.22 -15.41 17.78
N ILE A 5 -47.08 -16.73 17.64
CA ILE A 5 -45.81 -17.39 17.30
C ILE A 5 -45.34 -17.00 15.89
N PHE A 6 -46.25 -16.96 14.91
CA PHE A 6 -45.91 -16.51 13.55
C PHE A 6 -45.48 -15.04 13.50
N SER A 7 -46.11 -14.19 14.32
CA SER A 7 -45.72 -12.76 14.41
C SER A 7 -44.33 -12.56 15.01
N LEU A 8 -43.89 -13.42 15.93
CA LEU A 8 -42.57 -13.34 16.57
C LEU A 8 -41.44 -13.74 15.62
N ILE A 9 -41.69 -14.74 14.76
CA ILE A 9 -40.71 -15.26 13.79
C ILE A 9 -40.44 -14.22 12.69
N VAL A 10 -41.46 -13.48 12.24
CA VAL A 10 -41.32 -12.42 11.23
C VAL A 10 -40.50 -11.24 11.75
N ILE A 11 -40.64 -10.89 13.04
CA ILE A 11 -39.85 -9.80 13.66
C ILE A 11 -38.38 -10.19 13.78
N LEU A 12 -38.06 -11.46 14.08
CA LEU A 12 -36.69 -11.97 14.17
C LEU A 12 -35.92 -11.94 12.84
N ILE A 13 -36.60 -12.11 11.71
CA ILE A 13 -35.98 -12.08 10.37
C ILE A 13 -35.60 -10.65 9.96
N LEU A 14 -36.30 -9.63 10.47
CA LEU A 14 -36.07 -8.22 10.15
C LEU A 14 -34.87 -7.60 10.89
N ILE A 15 -34.31 -8.27 11.91
CA ILE A 15 -33.19 -7.75 12.72
C ILE A 15 -31.82 -8.18 12.16
N SER A 16 -31.77 -9.16 11.26
CA SER A 16 -30.54 -9.68 10.65
C SER A 16 -30.17 -8.95 9.35
N GLY A 17 -30.05 -7.62 9.40
CA GLY A 17 -29.84 -6.81 8.19
C GLY A 17 -29.05 -5.51 8.33
N CYS A 18 -28.39 -5.23 9.45
CA CYS A 18 -27.35 -4.20 9.48
C CYS A 18 -25.99 -4.87 9.34
N LYS A 19 -25.46 -4.97 8.11
CA LYS A 19 -24.00 -5.01 7.96
C LYS A 19 -23.50 -3.65 8.42
N SER A 20 -22.84 -3.60 9.57
CA SER A 20 -22.03 -2.44 9.91
C SER A 20 -21.09 -2.18 8.75
N THR A 21 -21.14 -0.98 8.18
CA THR A 21 -20.05 -0.49 7.35
C THR A 21 -18.84 -0.43 8.27
N ASP A 22 -17.92 -1.39 8.14
CA ASP A 22 -16.67 -1.38 8.87
C ASP A 22 -15.93 -0.10 8.47
N HIS A 23 -16.05 0.93 9.30
CA HIS A 23 -15.35 2.18 9.11
C HIS A 23 -13.90 1.97 9.54
N PHE A 24 -13.08 1.62 8.54
CA PHE A 24 -11.63 1.57 8.66
C PHE A 24 -11.11 2.88 9.30
N GLN A 25 -10.25 2.74 10.32
CA GLN A 25 -9.64 3.87 11.00
C GLN A 25 -8.21 4.08 10.47
N PRO A 26 -7.70 5.32 10.34
CA PRO A 26 -6.34 5.57 9.84
C PRO A 26 -5.24 4.72 10.51
N GLN A 27 -5.38 4.47 11.81
CA GLN A 27 -4.50 3.60 12.62
C GLN A 27 -4.39 2.14 12.13
N ASP A 28 -5.33 1.64 11.34
CA ASP A 28 -5.27 0.30 10.78
C ASP A 28 -4.32 0.23 9.56
N LEU A 29 -4.11 1.35 8.84
CA LEU A 29 -3.07 1.47 7.80
C LEU A 29 -1.67 1.52 8.41
N ASP A 30 -1.53 2.11 9.61
CA ASP A 30 -0.26 2.14 10.33
C ASP A 30 0.24 0.75 10.70
N LYS A 31 -0.65 -0.25 10.75
CA LYS A 31 -0.29 -1.66 10.98
C LYS A 31 0.26 -2.35 9.73
N ILE A 32 0.19 -1.72 8.55
CA ILE A 32 0.82 -2.21 7.33
C ILE A 32 2.21 -1.60 7.22
N LYS A 33 3.23 -2.44 7.28
CA LYS A 33 4.64 -2.02 7.30
C LYS A 33 5.31 -2.39 5.99
N ILE A 34 6.11 -1.48 5.44
CA ILE A 34 6.94 -1.72 4.26
C ILE A 34 8.35 -1.31 4.62
N VAL A 35 9.28 -2.27 4.65
CA VAL A 35 10.65 -2.05 5.13
C VAL A 35 11.64 -2.44 4.05
N LEU A 36 12.61 -1.56 3.76
CA LEU A 36 13.73 -1.90 2.88
C LEU A 36 14.58 -2.97 3.55
N VAL A 37 14.77 -4.09 2.86
CA VAL A 37 15.57 -5.23 3.36
C VAL A 37 16.92 -5.28 2.66
N ASP A 38 16.94 -4.98 1.37
CA ASP A 38 18.17 -4.97 0.58
C ASP A 38 18.13 -3.90 -0.52
N LYS A 39 19.31 -3.34 -0.81
CA LYS A 39 19.56 -2.43 -1.93
C LYS A 39 20.88 -2.84 -2.58
N SER A 40 20.84 -3.11 -3.88
CA SER A 40 22.03 -3.50 -4.66
C SER A 40 22.18 -2.64 -5.90
N GLU A 41 23.33 -1.98 -6.01
CA GLU A 41 23.70 -1.24 -7.22
C GLU A 41 24.39 -2.19 -8.21
N GLN A 42 23.92 -2.18 -9.45
CA GLN A 42 24.40 -3.03 -10.54
C GLN A 42 24.79 -2.16 -11.74
N PRO A 43 25.64 -2.66 -12.65
CA PRO A 43 26.00 -1.91 -13.86
C PRO A 43 24.79 -1.47 -14.70
N SER A 44 23.72 -2.27 -14.70
CA SER A 44 22.48 -2.07 -15.47
C SER A 44 21.40 -1.28 -14.74
N GLY A 45 21.52 -1.03 -13.43
CA GLY A 45 20.45 -0.40 -12.65
C GLY A 45 20.59 -0.58 -11.14
N THR A 46 19.53 -0.27 -10.42
CA THR A 46 19.47 -0.46 -8.96
C THR A 46 18.33 -1.41 -8.62
N ALA A 47 18.65 -2.47 -7.89
CA ALA A 47 17.69 -3.40 -7.34
C ALA A 47 17.34 -3.02 -5.90
N TYR A 48 16.04 -3.07 -5.58
CA TYR A 48 15.54 -2.88 -4.22
C TYR A 48 14.65 -4.06 -3.83
N THR A 49 14.81 -4.53 -2.61
CA THR A 49 13.93 -5.54 -2.03
C THR A 49 13.31 -5.01 -0.75
N PHE A 50 11.99 -4.98 -0.73
CA PHE A 50 11.19 -4.55 0.42
C PHE A 50 10.42 -5.73 1.01
N LYS A 51 10.23 -5.73 2.32
CA LYS A 51 9.28 -6.61 3.00
C LYS A 51 8.02 -5.84 3.33
N LEU A 52 6.89 -6.30 2.79
CA LEU A 52 5.56 -5.82 3.18
C LEU A 52 4.98 -6.79 4.21
N SER A 53 4.57 -6.29 5.38
CA SER A 53 3.90 -7.04 6.43
C SER A 53 2.51 -6.46 6.69
N ASN A 54 1.45 -7.24 6.46
CA ASN A 54 0.10 -6.85 6.83
C ASN A 54 -0.19 -7.28 8.28
N LYS A 55 0.01 -6.38 9.25
CA LYS A 55 -0.35 -6.63 10.66
C LYS A 55 -1.72 -6.05 11.04
N SER A 56 -2.51 -5.62 10.06
CA SER A 56 -3.89 -5.19 10.28
C SER A 56 -4.82 -6.40 10.42
N ASN A 57 -6.07 -6.16 10.82
CA ASN A 57 -7.11 -7.20 10.86
C ASN A 57 -7.82 -7.37 9.51
N TYR A 58 -7.43 -6.61 8.48
CA TYR A 58 -8.10 -6.56 7.18
C TYR A 58 -7.24 -7.19 6.09
N VAL A 59 -7.88 -7.81 5.10
CA VAL A 59 -7.21 -8.22 3.86
C VAL A 59 -6.91 -6.96 3.06
N ILE A 60 -5.68 -6.82 2.55
CA ILE A 60 -5.36 -5.79 1.55
C ILE A 60 -5.77 -6.35 0.18
N VAL A 61 -6.55 -5.61 -0.60
CA VAL A 61 -7.18 -6.05 -1.85
C VAL A 61 -6.81 -5.09 -2.98
N GLU A 62 -6.60 -5.63 -4.19
CA GLU A 62 -6.29 -4.86 -5.42
C GLU A 62 -5.25 -3.77 -5.17
N ASN A 63 -4.06 -4.18 -4.74
CA ASN A 63 -3.03 -3.27 -4.28
C ASN A 63 -1.87 -3.18 -5.25
N GLU A 64 -1.28 -2.00 -5.32
CA GLU A 64 -0.15 -1.67 -6.18
C GLU A 64 0.88 -0.92 -5.35
N LEU A 65 2.16 -1.31 -5.51
CA LEU A 65 3.29 -0.63 -4.90
C LEU A 65 4.26 -0.19 -5.99
N TYR A 66 4.58 1.09 -5.98
CA TYR A 66 5.49 1.71 -6.94
C TYR A 66 6.69 2.33 -6.24
N LEU A 67 7.82 2.33 -6.94
CA LEU A 67 9.01 3.08 -6.58
C LEU A 67 9.30 4.11 -7.67
N SER A 68 9.66 5.33 -7.27
CA SER A 68 10.07 6.38 -8.21
C SER A 68 11.21 7.21 -7.66
N TYR A 69 12.03 7.75 -8.55
CA TYR A 69 12.97 8.81 -8.18
C TYR A 69 12.27 10.16 -8.34
N PRO A 70 12.10 10.92 -7.26
CA PRO A 70 11.41 12.20 -7.26
C PRO A 70 12.14 13.19 -8.19
N ILE A 71 11.39 14.16 -8.69
CA ILE A 71 11.99 15.28 -9.42
C ILE A 71 12.40 16.35 -8.40
N THR A 72 13.63 16.81 -8.50
CA THR A 72 14.17 17.92 -7.70
C THR A 72 14.36 19.17 -8.55
N SER A 73 14.12 20.33 -7.93
CA SER A 73 14.37 21.64 -8.52
C SER A 73 14.96 22.58 -7.47
N ASN A 74 15.42 23.76 -7.91
CA ASN A 74 16.06 24.75 -7.04
C ASN A 74 17.22 24.16 -6.21
N ASN A 75 18.16 23.48 -6.87
CA ASN A 75 19.30 22.82 -6.25
C ASN A 75 18.93 21.80 -5.16
N GLY A 76 17.83 21.07 -5.33
CA GLY A 76 17.37 20.06 -4.38
C GLY A 76 16.44 20.58 -3.27
N LEU A 77 16.16 21.89 -3.23
CA LEU A 77 15.29 22.49 -2.21
C LEU A 77 13.81 22.18 -2.43
N GLN A 78 13.40 21.89 -3.67
CA GLN A 78 12.04 21.49 -3.99
C GLN A 78 12.04 20.07 -4.54
N ARG A 79 11.07 19.28 -4.10
CA ARG A 79 10.92 17.87 -4.46
C ARG A 79 9.46 17.61 -4.81
N GLN A 80 9.23 17.00 -5.95
CA GLN A 80 7.90 16.66 -6.46
C GLN A 80 7.86 15.19 -6.90
N GLY A 81 6.66 14.59 -6.87
CA GLY A 81 6.46 13.23 -7.35
C GLY A 81 6.81 13.08 -8.83
N ASN A 82 7.36 11.92 -9.19
CA ASN A 82 7.68 11.58 -10.57
C ASN A 82 6.61 10.65 -11.15
N LYS A 83 6.18 10.92 -12.38
CA LYS A 83 5.22 10.06 -13.10
C LYS A 83 5.87 8.76 -13.59
N LEU A 84 7.17 8.79 -13.86
CA LEU A 84 7.93 7.60 -14.20
C LEU A 84 8.18 6.81 -12.91
N LYS A 85 7.60 5.62 -12.85
CA LYS A 85 7.61 4.75 -11.67
C LYS A 85 7.73 3.29 -12.09
N VAL A 86 8.38 2.52 -11.23
CA VAL A 86 8.57 1.08 -11.39
C VAL A 86 7.62 0.36 -10.45
N GLU A 87 6.86 -0.59 -10.97
CA GLU A 87 5.97 -1.43 -10.16
C GLU A 87 6.72 -2.57 -9.48
N ALA A 88 6.28 -2.93 -8.28
CA ALA A 88 6.83 -4.05 -7.54
C ALA A 88 6.51 -5.39 -8.23
N THR A 89 7.53 -6.24 -8.35
CA THR A 89 7.33 -7.67 -8.63
C THR A 89 7.24 -8.47 -7.33
N GLY A 90 6.58 -9.64 -7.37
CA GLY A 90 6.35 -10.47 -6.18
C GLY A 90 5.13 -10.06 -5.35
N ASN A 91 4.35 -9.08 -5.83
CA ASN A 91 3.12 -8.67 -5.17
C ASN A 91 2.00 -9.73 -5.32
N LYS A 92 0.96 -9.61 -4.49
CA LYS A 92 -0.27 -10.40 -4.59
C LYS A 92 -1.48 -9.48 -4.62
N LEU A 93 -2.49 -9.89 -5.40
CA LEU A 93 -3.78 -9.21 -5.48
C LEU A 93 -4.41 -9.01 -4.10
N ASN A 94 -4.33 -10.07 -3.28
CA ASN A 94 -4.87 -10.10 -1.92
C ASN A 94 -3.78 -10.48 -0.91
N ILE A 95 -3.67 -9.72 0.18
CA ILE A 95 -2.70 -9.94 1.26
C ILE A 95 -3.47 -10.07 2.57
N SER A 96 -3.66 -11.31 3.03
CA SER A 96 -4.37 -11.60 4.28
C SER A 96 -3.67 -11.03 5.52
N PRO A 97 -4.41 -10.80 6.61
CA PRO A 97 -3.83 -10.50 7.92
C PRO A 97 -2.73 -11.48 8.31
N GLY A 98 -1.62 -10.96 8.84
CA GLY A 98 -0.46 -11.73 9.27
C GLY A 98 0.52 -12.14 8.15
N ASN A 99 0.15 -11.99 6.88
CA ASN A 99 1.04 -12.35 5.78
C ASN A 99 2.17 -11.33 5.60
N GLU A 100 3.32 -11.86 5.18
CA GLU A 100 4.47 -11.07 4.74
C GLU A 100 4.82 -11.43 3.28
N LEU A 101 5.28 -10.44 2.51
CA LEU A 101 5.72 -10.58 1.12
C LEU A 101 7.07 -9.92 0.90
N MET A 102 7.87 -10.50 0.03
CA MET A 102 9.08 -9.88 -0.50
C MET A 102 8.75 -9.26 -1.86
N LEU A 103 8.90 -7.95 -1.94
CA LEU A 103 8.58 -7.12 -3.10
C LEU A 103 9.88 -6.61 -3.71
N ASN A 104 10.07 -6.82 -5.00
CA ASN A 104 11.30 -6.47 -5.68
C ASN A 104 11.07 -5.40 -6.75
N PHE A 105 11.96 -4.42 -6.80
CA PHE A 105 12.02 -3.40 -7.83
C PHE A 105 13.37 -3.50 -8.54
N PHE A 106 13.35 -3.31 -9.85
CA PHE A 106 14.56 -3.06 -10.62
C PHE A 106 14.40 -1.77 -11.39
N VAL A 107 15.24 -0.80 -11.09
CA VAL A 107 15.23 0.52 -11.73
C VAL A 107 16.35 0.55 -12.76
N PRO A 108 16.04 0.50 -14.07
CA PRO A 108 17.06 0.51 -15.12
C PRO A 108 17.87 1.80 -15.06
N LYS A 109 19.19 1.68 -15.25
CA LYS A 109 20.09 2.82 -15.22
C LYS A 109 19.77 3.82 -16.33
N GLU A 110 19.40 3.34 -17.50
CA GLU A 110 19.08 4.15 -18.68
C GLU A 110 17.89 5.09 -18.49
N ASP A 111 16.92 4.72 -17.64
CA ASP A 111 15.72 5.52 -17.37
C ASP A 111 16.04 6.80 -16.56
N TYR A 112 17.16 6.83 -15.84
CA TYR A 112 17.46 7.87 -14.84
C TYR A 112 18.88 8.46 -14.94
N GLN A 113 19.82 7.77 -15.58
CA GLN A 113 21.22 8.21 -15.66
C GLN A 113 21.36 9.53 -16.41
N GLY A 114 22.11 10.46 -15.83
CA GLY A 114 22.39 11.76 -16.42
C GLY A 114 21.26 12.78 -16.26
N ASN A 115 20.11 12.38 -15.71
CA ASN A 115 19.05 13.33 -15.37
C ASN A 115 19.38 14.04 -14.05
N GLN A 116 19.86 15.28 -14.15
CA GLN A 116 20.25 16.10 -13.00
C GLN A 116 19.06 16.56 -12.14
N ASN A 117 17.84 16.42 -12.64
CA ASN A 117 16.63 16.81 -11.92
C ASN A 117 16.00 15.63 -11.17
N LEU A 118 16.65 14.47 -11.09
CA LEU A 118 16.15 13.32 -10.33
C LEU A 118 17.02 13.05 -9.12
N ASP A 119 16.41 12.59 -8.03
CA ASP A 119 17.13 12.22 -6.82
C ASP A 119 17.09 10.70 -6.58
N PRO A 120 18.01 9.94 -7.17
CA PRO A 120 18.08 8.49 -7.02
C PRO A 120 18.52 8.04 -5.62
N ASN A 121 19.07 8.95 -4.80
CA ASN A 121 19.53 8.64 -3.46
C ASN A 121 18.37 8.61 -2.46
N HIS A 122 17.31 9.35 -2.74
CA HIS A 122 16.11 9.39 -1.91
C HIS A 122 14.89 9.00 -2.74
N PRO A 123 14.68 7.70 -3.03
CA PRO A 123 13.48 7.25 -3.74
C PRO A 123 12.21 7.43 -2.90
N ASP A 124 11.09 7.59 -3.59
CA ASP A 124 9.75 7.54 -3.03
C ASP A 124 9.09 6.18 -3.29
N LEU A 125 8.28 5.75 -2.33
CA LEU A 125 7.29 4.70 -2.51
C LEU A 125 5.89 5.29 -2.63
N GLU A 126 5.05 4.65 -3.43
CA GLU A 126 3.62 4.89 -3.53
C GLU A 126 2.89 3.56 -3.37
N PHE A 127 2.10 3.42 -2.31
CA PHE A 127 1.30 2.25 -2.00
C PHE A 127 -0.17 2.61 -1.99
N LYS A 128 -0.98 1.91 -2.78
CA LYS A 128 -2.42 2.12 -2.83
C LYS A 128 -3.16 0.79 -3.00
N GLY A 129 -4.43 0.79 -2.68
CA GLY A 129 -5.29 -0.38 -2.77
C GLY A 129 -6.52 -0.21 -1.90
N TYR A 130 -7.12 -1.33 -1.49
CA TYR A 130 -8.32 -1.35 -0.66
C TYR A 130 -8.12 -2.20 0.59
N LEU A 131 -8.82 -1.87 1.66
CA LEU A 131 -8.88 -2.70 2.87
C LEU A 131 -10.22 -3.39 3.01
N GLY A 132 -10.21 -4.72 3.10
CA GLY A 132 -11.40 -5.56 3.23
C GLY A 132 -12.15 -5.73 1.91
N THR A 133 -12.85 -4.70 1.44
CA THR A 133 -13.69 -4.75 0.24
C THR A 133 -13.39 -3.61 -0.74
N LEU A 134 -13.63 -3.85 -2.04
CA LEU A 134 -13.47 -2.86 -3.10
C LEU A 134 -14.59 -1.82 -3.06
N THR A 135 -14.43 -0.82 -2.20
CA THR A 135 -15.33 0.34 -2.10
C THR A 135 -14.50 1.61 -1.94
N ASP A 136 -15.00 2.74 -2.43
CA ASP A 136 -14.25 4.00 -2.38
C ASP A 136 -13.88 4.41 -0.95
N SER A 137 -14.73 4.12 0.03
CA SER A 137 -14.46 4.39 1.46
C SER A 137 -13.31 3.56 2.04
N ASN A 138 -12.97 2.45 1.39
CA ASN A 138 -11.91 1.53 1.81
C ASN A 138 -10.64 1.69 0.98
N HIS A 139 -10.65 2.56 -0.03
CA HIS A 139 -9.47 2.87 -0.82
C HIS A 139 -8.47 3.66 0.03
N PHE A 140 -7.20 3.27 -0.04
CA PHE A 140 -6.12 3.99 0.63
C PHE A 140 -5.03 4.39 -0.37
N TYR A 141 -4.30 5.44 0.01
CA TYR A 141 -3.12 5.92 -0.68
C TYR A 141 -2.09 6.37 0.35
N LYS A 142 -0.87 5.84 0.28
CA LYS A 142 0.28 6.21 1.10
C LYS A 142 1.47 6.44 0.20
N SER A 143 2.08 7.63 0.25
CA SER A 143 3.32 7.89 -0.48
C SER A 143 4.32 8.68 0.35
N GLY A 144 5.59 8.60 -0.02
CA GLY A 144 6.68 9.31 0.63
C GLY A 144 8.03 8.60 0.52
N GLY A 145 9.06 9.24 1.07
CA GLY A 145 10.41 8.68 1.07
C GLY A 145 10.51 7.41 1.92
N LEU A 146 11.56 6.61 1.69
CA LEU A 146 11.73 5.32 2.38
C LEU A 146 11.70 5.43 3.92
N ASP A 147 12.23 6.52 4.48
CA ASP A 147 12.22 6.79 5.91
C ASP A 147 10.81 6.90 6.52
N TYR A 148 9.83 7.36 5.74
CA TYR A 148 8.45 7.45 6.19
C TYR A 148 7.83 6.06 6.36
N PHE A 149 8.21 5.12 5.51
CA PHE A 149 7.72 3.73 5.55
C PHE A 149 8.44 2.88 6.62
N SER A 150 9.70 3.20 6.95
CA SER A 150 10.49 2.47 7.95
C SER A 150 10.26 2.94 9.40
N LYS A 151 9.87 4.20 9.63
CA LYS A 151 9.71 4.79 10.99
C LYS A 151 8.45 4.41 11.75
N THR A 152 7.54 3.64 11.16
CA THR A 152 6.35 3.18 11.88
C THR A 152 6.74 1.98 12.77
N LEU A 153 7.45 2.23 13.86
CA LEU A 153 7.76 1.26 14.94
C LEU A 153 6.60 1.16 15.93
#